data_AF-A0A520M4M0-F1
#
_entry.id   AF-A0A520M4M0-F1
#
_cell.length_a   1.000
_cell.length_b   1.000
_cell.length_c   1.000
_cell.angle_alpha   90.00
_cell.angle_beta   90.00
_cell.angle_gamma   90.00
#
_symmetry.space_group_name_H-M   'P 1'
#
loop_
_entity.id
_entity.type
_entity.pdbx_description
1 polymer ?
#
loop_
_entity_poly.entity_id
_entity_poly.type
_entity_poly.pdbx_seq_one_letter_code
_entity_poly.pdbx_strand_id
1 'polypeptide(L)'
;MPSPVGHVLFAFAISGIPKPREVFTQWWPVLVLFTAIAPDLDFLPGMLLGDPNRFHHGPTHSIAAAGVFTVVLALIFRSLSKVQIFVIFAVYLGHVLADSLAADLGAPYGVPLLWPFDDHYTIAPVTVFSNFSHGAQGADVAGVIRDIFSLHNLWAVVIELAILGPLLWLTERCRRRKPS
;
A
#
# COMPACT_ATOMS: atom_id res chain seq x y z
N MET A 1 -0.87 -9.59 -2.04
CA MET A 1 -1.02 -8.13 -2.21
C MET A 1 -0.80 -7.69 -3.66
N PRO A 2 -1.33 -6.53 -4.09
CA PRO A 2 -0.83 -5.77 -5.23
C PRO A 2 0.65 -5.40 -5.08
N SER A 3 1.26 -4.92 -6.14
CA SER A 3 2.63 -4.42 -6.09
C SER A 3 2.71 -3.05 -5.40
N PRO A 4 3.91 -2.65 -4.92
CA PRO A 4 4.16 -1.29 -4.47
C PRO A 4 3.78 -0.22 -5.50
N VAL A 5 3.86 -0.53 -6.81
CA VAL A 5 3.41 0.38 -7.87
C VAL A 5 1.90 0.58 -7.81
N GLY A 6 1.13 -0.50 -7.67
CA GLY A 6 -0.32 -0.46 -7.49
C GLY A 6 -0.73 0.39 -6.29
N HIS A 7 -0.10 0.17 -5.13
CA HIS A 7 -0.39 0.96 -3.92
C HIS A 7 -0.09 2.45 -4.11
N VAL A 8 1.03 2.80 -4.74
CA VAL A 8 1.39 4.19 -5.01
C VAL A 8 0.45 4.84 -6.03
N LEU A 9 0.03 4.12 -7.08
CA LEU A 9 -0.97 4.60 -8.03
C LEU A 9 -2.30 4.90 -7.34
N PHE A 10 -2.75 3.99 -6.47
CA PHE A 10 -3.96 4.18 -5.68
C PHE A 10 -3.84 5.38 -4.74
N ALA A 11 -2.70 5.52 -4.05
CA ALA A 11 -2.42 6.64 -3.18
C ALA A 11 -2.50 7.97 -3.92
N PHE A 12 -1.91 8.08 -5.11
CA PHE A 12 -1.98 9.30 -5.92
C PHE A 12 -3.37 9.54 -6.53
N ALA A 13 -4.18 8.52 -6.77
CA ALA A 13 -5.57 8.73 -7.16
C ALA A 13 -6.36 9.44 -6.03
N ILE A 14 -6.04 9.13 -4.77
CA ILE A 14 -6.65 9.75 -3.57
C ILE A 14 -6.02 11.11 -3.24
N SER A 15 -4.70 11.26 -3.34
CA SER A 15 -4.00 12.48 -2.90
C SER A 15 -3.82 13.52 -4.00
N GLY A 16 -3.85 13.11 -5.27
CA GLY A 16 -3.43 13.88 -6.42
C GLY A 16 -1.94 13.69 -6.74
N ILE A 17 -1.57 13.88 -8.02
CA ILE A 17 -0.20 13.75 -8.49
C ILE A 17 0.59 15.01 -8.11
N PRO A 18 1.71 14.88 -7.37
CA PRO A 18 2.53 16.03 -7.02
C PRO A 18 3.21 16.62 -8.25
N LYS A 19 3.34 17.94 -8.30
CA LYS A 19 4.20 18.57 -9.32
C LYS A 19 5.67 18.27 -9.00
N PRO A 20 6.56 18.17 -10.00
CA PRO A 20 7.98 17.89 -9.75
C PRO A 20 8.63 18.81 -8.71
N ARG A 21 8.30 20.11 -8.74
CA ARG A 21 8.77 21.09 -7.75
C ARG A 21 8.29 20.78 -6.33
N GLU A 22 7.07 20.31 -6.15
CA GLU A 22 6.49 20.01 -4.84
C GLU A 22 7.22 18.85 -4.17
N VAL A 23 7.62 17.82 -4.93
CA VAL A 23 8.40 16.68 -4.40
C VAL A 23 9.71 17.12 -3.74
N PHE A 24 10.37 18.15 -4.26
CA PHE A 24 11.63 18.66 -3.71
C PHE A 24 11.46 19.77 -2.66
N THR A 25 10.29 20.40 -2.57
CA THR A 25 10.07 21.58 -1.72
C THR A 25 9.07 21.34 -0.59
N GLN A 26 8.32 20.23 -0.62
CA GLN A 26 7.24 19.94 0.30
C GLN A 26 7.33 18.52 0.83
N TRP A 27 7.03 18.34 2.11
CA TRP A 27 6.96 17.04 2.75
C TRP A 27 5.72 16.24 2.36
N TRP A 28 4.65 16.90 1.91
CA TRP A 28 3.36 16.25 1.66
C TRP A 28 3.42 15.10 0.66
N PRO A 29 4.02 15.24 -0.54
CA PRO A 29 4.13 14.12 -1.48
C PRO A 29 4.95 12.95 -0.93
N VAL A 30 5.99 13.25 -0.14
CA VAL A 30 6.83 12.23 0.50
C VAL A 30 6.04 11.47 1.56
N LEU A 31 5.23 12.18 2.36
CA LEU A 31 4.36 11.56 3.36
C LEU A 31 3.30 10.64 2.72
N VAL A 32 2.71 11.06 1.60
CA VAL A 32 1.76 10.21 0.85
C VAL A 32 2.45 8.96 0.34
N LEU A 33 3.62 9.10 -0.30
CA LEU A 33 4.39 7.97 -0.81
C LEU A 33 4.76 7.00 0.32
N PHE A 34 5.28 7.53 1.42
CA PHE A 34 5.62 6.74 2.60
C PHE A 34 4.40 6.01 3.16
N THR A 35 3.27 6.69 3.29
CA THR A 35 2.01 6.10 3.78
C THR A 35 1.52 4.98 2.87
N ALA A 36 1.69 5.12 1.54
CA ALA A 36 1.23 4.14 0.56
C ALA A 36 1.93 2.77 0.67
N ILE A 37 3.17 2.74 1.18
CA ILE A 37 4.00 1.53 1.31
C ILE A 37 4.29 1.17 2.77
N ALA A 38 3.77 1.95 3.73
CA ALA A 38 4.06 1.78 5.14
C ALA A 38 3.66 0.40 5.70
N PRO A 39 2.53 -0.23 5.29
CA PRO A 39 2.18 -1.56 5.77
C PRO A 39 3.24 -2.61 5.41
N ASP A 40 3.73 -2.59 4.17
CA ASP A 40 4.80 -3.48 3.66
C ASP A 40 6.16 -3.29 4.33
N LEU A 41 6.36 -2.26 5.16
CA LEU A 41 7.61 -2.14 5.91
C LEU A 41 7.77 -3.25 6.97
N ASP A 42 6.74 -4.07 7.17
CA ASP A 42 6.82 -5.33 7.94
C ASP A 42 7.72 -6.41 7.32
N PHE A 43 8.15 -6.27 6.06
CA PHE A 43 9.24 -7.07 5.50
C PHE A 43 10.59 -6.75 6.15
N LEU A 44 10.81 -5.53 6.66
CA LEU A 44 12.13 -5.09 7.14
C LEU A 44 12.63 -5.93 8.33
N PRO A 45 11.85 -6.16 9.40
CA PRO A 45 12.29 -7.03 10.49
C PRO A 45 12.54 -8.46 10.04
N GLY A 46 11.75 -8.96 9.07
CA GLY A 46 11.93 -10.29 8.49
C GLY A 46 13.27 -10.42 7.75
N MET A 47 13.63 -9.43 6.93
CA MET A 47 14.91 -9.40 6.21
C MET A 47 16.11 -9.44 7.15
N LEU A 48 16.03 -8.72 8.29
CA LEU A 48 17.10 -8.73 9.30
C LEU A 48 17.26 -10.10 9.98
N LEU A 49 16.20 -10.91 10.01
CA LEU A 49 16.20 -12.26 10.58
C LEU A 49 16.43 -13.36 9.53
N GLY A 50 16.62 -13.01 8.26
CA GLY A 50 16.82 -13.96 7.16
C GLY A 50 15.54 -14.63 6.65
N ASP A 51 14.36 -14.13 7.05
CA ASP A 51 13.04 -14.60 6.60
C ASP A 51 12.13 -13.38 6.36
N PRO A 52 12.22 -12.74 5.18
CA PRO A 52 11.51 -11.50 4.87
C PRO A 52 10.00 -11.62 5.05
N ASN A 53 9.43 -12.78 4.70
CA ASN A 53 7.99 -13.03 4.73
C ASN A 53 7.43 -13.29 6.13
N ARG A 54 8.27 -13.35 7.16
CA ARG A 54 7.89 -13.78 8.51
C ARG A 54 6.78 -12.96 9.17
N PHE A 55 6.78 -11.65 8.96
CA PHE A 55 5.84 -10.72 9.59
C PHE A 55 4.85 -10.08 8.62
N HIS A 56 4.99 -10.42 7.34
CA HIS A 56 4.18 -9.84 6.28
C HIS A 56 2.71 -10.29 6.37
N HIS A 57 1.78 -9.43 5.96
CA HIS A 57 0.33 -9.57 6.23
C HIS A 57 0.01 -9.78 7.73
N GLY A 58 0.82 -9.19 8.61
CA GLY A 58 0.62 -9.20 10.05
C GLY A 58 -0.25 -8.03 10.56
N PRO A 59 -0.08 -7.60 11.82
CA PRO A 59 -0.84 -6.52 12.45
C PRO A 59 -0.88 -5.18 11.70
N THR A 60 0.16 -4.89 10.90
CA THR A 60 0.28 -3.72 10.02
C THR A 60 -0.84 -3.63 8.98
N HIS A 61 -1.44 -4.76 8.61
CA HIS A 61 -2.48 -4.85 7.59
C HIS A 61 -3.88 -4.85 8.22
N SER A 62 -4.14 -3.88 9.12
CA SER A 62 -5.40 -3.75 9.85
C SER A 62 -5.93 -2.31 9.85
N ILE A 63 -7.24 -2.16 10.09
CA ILE A 63 -7.88 -0.84 10.24
C ILE A 63 -7.31 -0.12 11.47
N ALA A 64 -7.04 -0.85 12.55
CA ALA A 64 -6.44 -0.28 13.75
C ALA A 64 -5.03 0.27 13.46
N ALA A 65 -4.20 -0.46 12.70
CA ALA A 65 -2.88 0.03 12.29
C ALA A 65 -2.98 1.31 11.45
N ALA A 66 -3.93 1.39 10.51
CA ALA A 66 -4.18 2.61 9.73
C ALA A 66 -4.49 3.83 10.63
N GLY A 67 -5.34 3.62 11.64
CA GLY A 67 -5.70 4.64 12.63
C GLY A 67 -4.49 5.08 13.46
N VAL A 68 -3.76 4.12 14.04
CA VAL A 68 -2.57 4.38 14.87
C VAL A 68 -1.50 5.11 14.05
N PHE A 69 -1.19 4.64 12.84
CA PHE A 69 -0.23 5.27 11.95
C PHE A 69 -0.59 6.71 11.64
N THR A 70 -1.86 6.96 11.33
CA THR A 70 -2.37 8.32 11.05
C THR A 70 -2.22 9.22 12.26
N VAL A 71 -2.57 8.75 13.46
CA VAL A 71 -2.43 9.52 14.71
C VAL A 71 -0.96 9.83 14.96
N VAL A 72 -0.06 8.86 14.81
CA VAL A 72 1.39 9.07 14.97
C VAL A 72 1.90 10.14 14.00
N LEU A 73 1.55 10.07 12.71
CA LEU A 73 1.94 11.10 11.75
C LEU A 73 1.35 12.48 12.08
N ALA A 74 0.09 12.55 12.52
CA ALA A 74 -0.53 13.82 12.94
C ALA A 74 0.17 14.45 14.16
N LEU A 75 0.67 13.62 15.09
CA LEU A 75 1.41 14.08 16.27
C LEU A 75 2.82 14.57 15.91
N ILE A 76 3.51 13.88 15.00
CA ILE A 76 4.85 14.25 14.50
C ILE A 76 4.76 15.53 13.64
N PHE A 77 3.81 15.56 12.69
CA PHE A 77 3.62 16.65 11.74
C PHE A 77 2.43 17.52 12.13
N ARG A 78 2.61 18.36 13.16
CA ARG A 78 1.54 19.21 13.73
C ARG A 78 0.93 20.23 12.77
N SER A 79 1.54 20.44 11.60
CA SER A 79 1.04 21.34 10.56
C SER A 79 0.07 20.68 9.57
N LEU A 80 -0.23 19.38 9.72
CA LEU A 80 -1.17 18.69 8.84
C LEU A 80 -2.60 19.20 9.03
N SER A 81 -3.25 19.56 7.92
CA SER A 81 -4.67 19.90 7.91
C SER A 81 -5.54 18.66 8.15
N LYS A 82 -6.80 18.87 8.59
CA LYS A 82 -7.78 17.77 8.75
C LYS A 82 -7.96 16.94 7.48
N VAL A 83 -7.92 17.59 6.31
CA VAL A 83 -8.00 16.92 5.00
C VAL A 83 -6.77 16.03 4.76
N GLN A 84 -5.57 16.51 5.07
CA GLN A 84 -4.35 15.73 4.92
C GLN A 84 -4.33 14.52 5.87
N ILE A 85 -4.76 14.69 7.12
CA ILE A 85 -4.90 13.58 8.08
C ILE A 85 -5.86 12.53 7.55
N PHE A 86 -7.02 12.95 7.03
CA PHE A 86 -7.99 12.03 6.42
C PHE A 86 -7.40 11.32 5.20
N VAL A 87 -6.65 12.02 4.34
CA VAL A 87 -6.00 11.41 3.17
C VAL A 87 -4.95 10.38 3.59
N ILE A 88 -4.14 10.65 4.63
CA ILE A 88 -3.19 9.66 5.16
C ILE A 88 -3.92 8.40 5.59
N PHE A 89 -4.99 8.54 6.39
CA PHE A 89 -5.80 7.40 6.81
C PHE A 89 -6.38 6.64 5.61
N ALA A 90 -6.96 7.35 4.64
CA ALA A 90 -7.58 6.75 3.46
C ALA A 90 -6.56 6.04 2.55
N VAL A 91 -5.34 6.57 2.43
CA VAL A 91 -4.25 5.93 1.67
C VAL A 91 -3.79 4.65 2.36
N TYR A 92 -3.54 4.70 3.68
CA TYR A 92 -3.12 3.51 4.43
C TYR A 92 -4.21 2.43 4.44
N LEU A 93 -5.45 2.80 4.76
CA LEU A 93 -6.59 1.88 4.71
C LEU A 93 -6.79 1.34 3.30
N GLY A 94 -6.59 2.20 2.29
CA GLY A 94 -6.61 1.86 0.89
C GLY A 94 -5.65 0.74 0.52
N HIS A 95 -4.43 0.77 1.06
CA HIS A 95 -3.46 -0.31 0.90
C HIS A 95 -4.03 -1.63 1.44
N VAL A 96 -4.43 -1.66 2.72
CA VAL A 96 -4.97 -2.85 3.39
C VAL A 96 -6.19 -3.42 2.65
N LEU A 97 -7.10 -2.56 2.18
CA LEU A 97 -8.26 -3.00 1.42
C LEU A 97 -7.88 -3.54 0.04
N ALA A 98 -6.87 -2.95 -0.63
CA ALA A 98 -6.38 -3.45 -1.90
C ALA A 98 -5.76 -4.85 -1.77
N ASP A 99 -5.11 -5.15 -0.64
CA ASP A 99 -4.59 -6.50 -0.36
C ASP A 99 -5.68 -7.54 -0.23
N SER A 100 -6.79 -7.18 0.42
CA SER A 100 -7.95 -8.07 0.51
C SER A 100 -8.59 -8.38 -0.86
N LEU A 101 -8.33 -7.55 -1.88
CA LEU A 101 -8.82 -7.70 -3.25
C LEU A 101 -7.79 -8.38 -4.19
N ALA A 102 -6.60 -8.70 -3.71
CA ALA A 102 -5.59 -9.40 -4.49
C ALA A 102 -5.79 -10.91 -4.43
N ALA A 103 -5.37 -11.61 -5.48
CA ALA A 103 -5.24 -13.06 -5.42
C ALA A 103 -4.21 -13.40 -4.33
N ASP A 104 -4.57 -14.30 -3.42
CA ASP A 104 -3.67 -14.79 -2.38
C ASP A 104 -3.46 -16.29 -2.54
N LEU A 105 -2.20 -16.68 -2.69
CA LEU A 105 -1.78 -18.06 -2.96
C LEU A 105 -1.10 -18.71 -1.74
N GLY A 106 -0.87 -17.95 -0.67
CA GLY A 106 -0.20 -18.41 0.54
C GLY A 106 -1.09 -18.28 1.77
N ALA A 107 -1.12 -19.30 2.62
CA ALA A 107 -1.80 -19.16 3.91
C ALA A 107 -0.95 -18.31 4.88
N PRO A 108 -1.59 -17.50 5.76
CA PRO A 108 -3.03 -17.24 5.85
C PRO A 108 -3.56 -16.33 4.73
N TYR A 109 -4.75 -16.63 4.21
CA TYR A 109 -5.31 -15.94 3.03
C TYR A 109 -5.97 -14.60 3.37
N GLY A 110 -5.52 -13.53 2.73
CA GLY A 110 -6.06 -12.18 2.89
C GLY A 110 -5.32 -11.38 3.95
N VAL A 111 -6.04 -10.51 4.67
CA VAL A 111 -5.47 -9.60 5.68
C VAL A 111 -6.22 -9.66 7.01
N PRO A 112 -5.56 -9.46 8.16
CA PRO A 112 -6.20 -9.44 9.48
C PRO A 112 -6.88 -8.08 9.72
N LEU A 113 -7.92 -7.79 8.93
CA LEU A 113 -8.55 -6.47 8.80
C LEU A 113 -9.00 -5.86 10.15
N LEU A 114 -9.50 -6.70 11.05
CA LEU A 114 -10.08 -6.33 12.35
C LEU A 114 -9.13 -6.51 13.54
N TRP A 115 -7.87 -6.88 13.31
CA TRP A 115 -6.86 -6.92 14.36
C TRP A 115 -6.73 -5.54 15.03
N PRO A 116 -6.56 -5.44 16.37
CA PRO A 116 -6.32 -6.51 17.36
C PRO A 116 -7.59 -7.08 18.01
N PHE A 117 -8.78 -6.77 17.49
CA PHE A 117 -10.04 -7.21 18.08
C PHE A 117 -10.43 -8.61 17.62
N ASP A 118 -9.97 -8.99 16.43
CA ASP A 118 -10.19 -10.29 15.83
C ASP A 118 -8.96 -10.71 15.00
N ASP A 119 -8.55 -11.96 15.15
CA ASP A 119 -7.38 -12.54 14.47
C ASP A 119 -7.75 -13.24 13.15
N HIS A 120 -9.03 -13.23 12.75
CA HIS A 120 -9.46 -13.79 11.46
C HIS A 120 -8.95 -12.98 10.27
N TYR A 121 -8.41 -13.69 9.29
CA TYR A 121 -8.00 -13.12 8.01
C TYR A 121 -9.20 -12.99 7.07
N THR A 122 -9.32 -11.83 6.46
CA THR A 122 -10.39 -11.47 5.53
C THR A 122 -9.83 -11.34 4.13
N ILE A 123 -10.45 -12.05 3.19
CA ILE A 123 -10.21 -11.91 1.75
C ILE A 123 -11.54 -11.63 1.06
N ALA A 124 -11.53 -10.72 0.08
CA ALA A 124 -12.73 -10.39 -0.66
C ALA A 124 -13.13 -11.57 -1.56
N PRO A 125 -14.45 -11.79 -1.77
CA PRO A 125 -14.94 -12.83 -2.69
C PRO A 125 -14.69 -12.49 -4.17
N VAL A 126 -14.18 -11.28 -4.46
CA VAL A 126 -13.85 -10.80 -5.79
C VAL A 126 -12.37 -10.46 -5.83
N THR A 127 -11.68 -11.00 -6.83
CA THR A 127 -10.27 -10.71 -7.09
C THR A 127 -10.15 -9.62 -8.15
N VAL A 128 -9.58 -8.49 -7.77
CA VAL A 128 -9.32 -7.35 -8.66
C VAL A 128 -7.86 -7.34 -9.09
N PHE A 129 -6.94 -7.61 -8.17
CA PHE A 129 -5.50 -7.56 -8.42
C PHE A 129 -4.90 -8.96 -8.53
N SER A 130 -3.87 -9.09 -9.36
CA SER A 130 -3.05 -10.31 -9.38
C SER A 130 -2.26 -10.43 -8.08
N ASN A 131 -1.83 -11.65 -7.75
CA ASN A 131 -0.81 -11.85 -6.73
C ASN A 131 0.50 -11.22 -7.20
N PHE A 132 1.16 -10.48 -6.33
CA PHE A 132 2.56 -10.08 -6.49
C PHE A 132 3.45 -11.08 -5.76
N SER A 133 4.41 -11.68 -6.44
CA SER A 133 5.32 -12.68 -5.86
C SER A 133 6.49 -12.01 -5.15
N HIS A 134 6.69 -12.34 -3.88
CA HIS A 134 7.72 -11.75 -3.01
C HIS A 134 8.46 -12.81 -2.17
N GLY A 135 8.70 -13.99 -2.76
CA GLY A 135 9.27 -15.14 -2.06
C GLY A 135 8.24 -15.93 -1.26
N ALA A 136 8.50 -17.22 -1.06
CA ALA A 136 7.76 -18.04 -0.11
C ALA A 136 8.21 -17.75 1.34
N GLN A 137 7.43 -18.22 2.32
CA GLN A 137 7.88 -18.25 3.72
C GLN A 137 9.20 -19.03 3.84
N GLY A 138 10.18 -18.45 4.55
CA GLY A 138 11.52 -19.03 4.68
C GLY A 138 12.43 -18.83 3.46
N ALA A 139 12.01 -18.08 2.44
CA ALA A 139 12.90 -17.68 1.35
C ALA A 139 13.97 -16.70 1.88
N ASP A 140 15.20 -16.84 1.39
CA ASP A 140 16.26 -15.88 1.68
C ASP A 140 16.07 -14.58 0.88
N VAL A 141 16.87 -13.57 1.18
CA VAL A 141 16.80 -12.25 0.52
C VAL A 141 17.03 -12.38 -1.00
N ALA A 142 17.89 -13.30 -1.44
CA ALA A 142 18.16 -13.52 -2.85
C ALA A 142 16.94 -14.08 -3.60
N GLY A 143 16.23 -15.03 -2.99
CA GLY A 143 14.97 -15.57 -3.49
C GLY A 143 13.90 -14.50 -3.63
N VAL A 144 13.75 -13.64 -2.62
CA VAL A 144 12.81 -12.51 -2.66
C VAL A 144 13.13 -11.55 -3.80
N ILE A 145 14.40 -11.16 -3.97
CA ILE A 145 14.82 -10.27 -5.06
C ILE A 145 14.50 -10.91 -6.43
N ARG A 146 14.78 -12.21 -6.60
CA ARG A 146 14.49 -12.92 -7.85
C ARG A 146 13.00 -12.90 -8.17
N ASP A 147 12.15 -13.15 -7.19
CA ASP A 147 10.69 -13.18 -7.38
C ASP A 147 10.14 -11.79 -7.70
N ILE A 148 10.65 -10.75 -7.04
CA ILE A 148 10.29 -9.34 -7.30
C ILE A 148 10.48 -9.00 -8.77
N PHE A 149 11.60 -9.40 -9.38
CA PHE A 149 11.93 -9.12 -10.78
C PHE A 149 11.43 -10.19 -11.77
N SER A 150 10.41 -10.98 -11.40
CA SER A 150 9.83 -12.00 -12.27
C SER A 150 8.93 -11.41 -13.38
N LEU A 151 8.79 -12.15 -14.49
CA LEU A 151 7.84 -11.81 -15.56
C LEU A 151 6.39 -11.80 -15.07
N HIS A 152 6.06 -12.64 -14.08
CA HIS A 152 4.77 -12.67 -13.42
C HIS A 152 4.47 -11.33 -12.75
N ASN A 153 5.43 -10.77 -12.00
CA ASN A 153 5.27 -9.46 -11.36
C ASN A 153 5.21 -8.31 -12.35
N LEU A 154 5.96 -8.38 -13.45
CA LEU A 154 5.82 -7.40 -14.53
C LEU A 154 4.39 -7.39 -15.06
N TRP A 155 3.79 -8.57 -15.24
CA TRP A 155 2.39 -8.68 -15.67
C TRP A 155 1.40 -8.16 -14.62
N ALA A 156 1.65 -8.43 -13.33
CA ALA A 156 0.86 -7.86 -12.24
C ALA A 156 0.85 -6.32 -12.27
N VAL A 157 2.02 -5.70 -12.45
CA VAL A 157 2.16 -4.24 -12.58
C VAL A 157 1.41 -3.71 -13.82
N VAL A 158 1.44 -4.42 -14.94
CA VAL A 158 0.67 -4.04 -16.14
C VAL A 158 -0.84 -4.04 -15.87
N ILE A 159 -1.35 -5.06 -15.17
CA ILE A 159 -2.75 -5.13 -14.77
C ILE A 159 -3.11 -3.97 -13.84
N GLU A 160 -2.27 -3.69 -12.84
CA GLU A 160 -2.48 -2.57 -11.91
C GLU A 160 -2.51 -1.22 -12.62
N LEU A 161 -1.61 -1.00 -13.59
CA LEU A 161 -1.63 0.20 -14.43
C LEU A 161 -2.90 0.30 -15.26
N ALA A 162 -3.40 -0.83 -15.80
CA ALA A 162 -4.64 -0.85 -16.57
C ALA A 162 -5.88 -0.56 -15.72
N ILE A 163 -5.91 -0.99 -14.46
CA ILE A 163 -7.02 -0.78 -13.52
C ILE A 163 -6.97 0.62 -12.89
N LEU A 164 -5.81 0.98 -12.33
CA LEU A 164 -5.65 2.20 -11.53
C LEU A 164 -5.25 3.41 -12.37
N GLY A 165 -4.65 3.22 -13.55
CA GLY A 165 -4.29 4.30 -14.46
C GLY A 165 -5.48 5.17 -14.88
N PRO A 166 -6.61 4.58 -15.34
CA PRO A 166 -7.82 5.35 -15.66
C PRO A 166 -8.38 6.11 -14.45
N LEU A 167 -8.36 5.50 -13.26
CA LEU A 167 -8.82 6.14 -12.03
C LEU A 167 -7.94 7.34 -11.65
N LEU A 168 -6.62 7.17 -11.70
CA LEU A 168 -5.65 8.23 -11.46
C LEU A 168 -5.82 9.38 -12.48
N TRP A 169 -5.98 9.04 -13.76
CA TRP A 169 -6.20 10.03 -14.82
C TRP A 169 -7.48 10.82 -14.61
N LEU A 170 -8.58 10.15 -14.27
CA LEU A 170 -9.88 10.80 -14.07
C LEU A 170 -9.85 11.75 -12.87
N THR A 171 -9.31 11.28 -11.74
CA THR A 171 -9.19 12.08 -10.51
C THR A 171 -8.32 13.31 -10.72
N GLU A 172 -7.19 13.15 -11.43
CA GLU A 172 -6.31 14.27 -11.77
C GLU A 172 -6.96 15.27 -12.73
N ARG A 173 -7.69 14.77 -13.75
CA ARG A 173 -8.44 15.64 -14.68
C ARG A 173 -9.50 16.46 -13.97
N CYS A 174 -10.20 15.87 -13.00
CA CYS A 174 -11.20 16.58 -12.19
C CYS A 174 -10.57 17.64 -11.29
N ARG A 175 -9.40 17.37 -10.70
CA ARG A 175 -8.66 18.36 -9.88
C ARG A 175 -8.23 19.58 -10.68
N ARG A 176 -7.65 19.34 -11.87
CA ARG A 176 -7.15 20.43 -12.73
C ARG A 176 -8.24 21.32 -13.32
N ARG A 177 -9.49 20.84 -13.35
CA ARG A 177 -10.65 21.60 -13.84
C ARG A 177 -11.25 22.55 -12.81
N LYS A 178 -10.93 22.39 -11.51
CA LYS A 178 -11.40 23.32 -10.49
C LYS A 178 -10.55 24.59 -10.57
N PRO A 179 -11.11 25.76 -10.91
CA PRO A 179 -10.37 27.02 -10.79
C PRO A 179 -10.03 27.23 -9.32
N SER A 180 -8.77 27.60 -9.06
CA SER A 180 -8.25 28.01 -7.75
C SER A 180 -8.93 29.25 -7.23
#